data_AF-A0A4V5NRJ6-F1
#
_entry.id   AF-A0A4V5NRJ6-F1
#
_cell.length_a   1.000
_cell.length_b   1.000
_cell.length_c   1.000
_cell.angle_alpha   90.00
_cell.angle_beta   90.00
_cell.angle_gamma   90.00
#
_symmetry.space_group_name_H-M   'P 1'
#
loop_
_entity.id
_entity.type
_entity.pdbx_description
1 polymer ?
#
loop_
_entity_poly.entity_id
_entity_poly.type
_entity_poly.pdbx_seq_one_letter_code
_entity_poly.pdbx_strand_id
1 'polypeptide(L)'
;MFLSEEKLKEYLKYASTDEARAVLFVKKQIKESAGHWIDIIDCVSYQNDNPNDLEFKLVICGHYKRILKPKYPPKSNFIFNGKLNEKEYYLSVRAITWETAHKDISQQKSKGIKGVMFEIKGVKYNKNRGKFIKDPPWLNSPAWKNVDIHSLRGADRSYVQQFLAPPDWRYEIKSIRKLSN
;
A
#
# COMPACT_ATOMS: atom_id res chain seq x y z
N MET A 1 27.18 -15.08 7.13
CA MET A 1 25.88 -14.46 6.79
C MET A 1 24.97 -14.60 8.01
N PHE A 2 24.44 -13.50 8.58
CA PHE A 2 23.65 -13.53 9.83
C PHE A 2 22.19 -13.97 9.64
N LEU A 3 21.77 -14.05 8.38
CA LEU A 3 20.50 -14.59 7.91
C LEU A 3 20.87 -15.59 6.81
N SER A 4 20.20 -16.74 6.71
CA SER A 4 20.47 -17.68 5.62
C SER A 4 20.06 -17.06 4.27
N GLU A 5 20.74 -17.46 3.19
CA GLU A 5 20.37 -17.04 1.83
C GLU A 5 18.92 -17.38 1.50
N GLU A 6 18.45 -18.52 1.99
CA GLU A 6 17.07 -18.98 1.85
C GLU A 6 16.08 -18.00 2.49
N LYS A 7 16.31 -17.61 3.75
CA LYS A 7 15.47 -16.63 4.47
C LYS A 7 15.47 -15.27 3.79
N LEU A 8 16.60 -14.86 3.23
CA LEU A 8 16.68 -13.63 2.46
C LEU A 8 15.86 -13.69 1.18
N LYS A 9 15.91 -14.80 0.45
CA LYS A 9 15.08 -15.05 -0.74
C LYS A 9 13.60 -15.03 -0.41
N GLU A 10 13.18 -15.68 0.67
CA GLU A 10 11.79 -15.64 1.15
C GLU A 10 11.33 -14.21 1.43
N TYR A 11 12.15 -13.44 2.16
CA TYR A 11 11.83 -12.04 2.44
C TYR A 11 11.73 -11.20 1.17
N LEU A 12 12.63 -11.38 0.20
CA LEU A 12 12.57 -10.62 -1.07
C LEU A 12 11.31 -10.94 -1.87
N LYS A 13 10.91 -12.21 -1.92
CA LYS A 13 9.65 -12.63 -2.55
C LYS A 13 8.43 -12.02 -1.83
N TYR A 14 8.45 -12.01 -0.50
CA TYR A 14 7.42 -11.33 0.29
C TYR A 14 7.41 -9.81 0.03
N ALA A 15 8.57 -9.17 -0.01
CA ALA A 15 8.68 -7.72 -0.14
C ALA A 15 8.09 -7.17 -1.46
N SER A 16 7.91 -8.02 -2.47
CA SER A 16 7.27 -7.66 -3.73
C SER A 16 5.75 -7.88 -3.77
N THR A 17 5.12 -8.32 -2.67
CA THR A 17 3.67 -8.59 -2.64
C THR A 17 2.84 -7.37 -2.27
N ASP A 18 1.54 -7.43 -2.56
CA ASP A 18 0.55 -6.47 -2.04
C ASP A 18 0.50 -6.45 -0.51
N GLU A 19 0.67 -7.61 0.13
CA GLU A 19 0.70 -7.72 1.58
C GLU A 19 1.82 -6.88 2.20
N ALA A 20 3.05 -6.96 1.67
CA ALA A 20 4.17 -6.16 2.17
C ALA A 20 3.90 -4.65 2.03
N ARG A 21 3.29 -4.25 0.91
CA ARG A 21 2.86 -2.86 0.68
C ARG A 21 1.75 -2.44 1.64
N ALA A 22 0.78 -3.31 1.89
CA ALA A 22 -0.31 -3.08 2.82
C ALA A 22 0.21 -2.90 4.26
N VAL A 23 1.21 -3.66 4.70
CA VAL A 23 1.86 -3.45 6.01
C VAL A 23 2.47 -2.04 6.12
N LEU A 24 3.17 -1.59 5.08
CA LEU A 24 3.74 -0.23 5.06
C LEU A 24 2.65 0.84 5.07
N PHE A 25 1.59 0.63 4.30
CA PHE A 25 0.41 1.50 4.26
C PHE A 25 -0.25 1.62 5.64
N VAL A 26 -0.58 0.51 6.30
CA VAL A 26 -1.19 0.50 7.64
C VAL A 26 -0.32 1.26 8.64
N LYS A 27 1.00 1.03 8.64
CA LYS A 27 1.92 1.75 9.53
C LYS A 27 1.95 3.26 9.31
N LYS A 28 1.71 3.72 8.07
CA LYS A 28 1.61 5.15 7.76
C LYS A 28 0.27 5.75 8.20
N GLN A 29 -0.82 4.99 8.11
CA GLN A 29 -2.17 5.51 8.40
C GLN A 29 -2.55 5.42 9.88
N ILE A 30 -2.08 4.40 10.60
CA ILE A 30 -2.46 4.14 12.00
C ILE A 30 -1.23 4.39 12.89
N LYS A 31 -1.20 5.53 13.59
CA LYS A 31 -0.08 5.90 14.48
C LYS A 31 0.06 4.91 15.64
N GLU A 32 -1.06 4.34 16.08
CA GLU A 32 -1.18 3.32 17.13
C GLU A 32 -0.56 1.97 16.72
N SER A 33 -0.12 1.80 15.46
CA SER A 33 0.66 0.64 15.02
C SER A 33 2.05 0.56 15.65
N ALA A 34 2.53 1.66 16.27
CA ALA A 34 3.75 1.64 17.07
C ALA A 34 3.65 0.58 18.18
N GLY A 35 4.70 -0.23 18.35
CA GLY A 35 4.68 -1.33 19.32
C GLY A 35 3.82 -2.54 18.94
N HIS A 36 3.23 -2.56 17.74
CA HIS A 36 2.46 -3.69 17.21
C HIS A 36 3.11 -4.31 15.97
N TRP A 37 2.88 -5.61 15.76
CA TRP A 37 3.02 -6.29 14.48
C TRP A 37 1.70 -6.19 13.72
N ILE A 38 1.81 -6.04 12.39
CA ILE A 38 0.66 -5.94 11.49
C ILE A 38 0.56 -7.27 10.76
N ASP A 39 -0.61 -7.88 10.85
CA ASP A 39 -0.99 -9.11 10.18
C ASP A 39 -2.06 -8.75 9.14
N ILE A 40 -1.74 -8.85 7.85
CA ILE A 40 -2.71 -8.52 6.79
C ILE A 40 -3.62 -9.73 6.59
N ILE A 41 -4.93 -9.50 6.69
CA ILE A 41 -5.94 -10.53 6.47
C ILE A 41 -6.46 -10.48 5.04
N ASP A 42 -6.71 -9.26 4.55
CA ASP A 42 -7.14 -9.03 3.18
C ASP A 42 -6.71 -7.63 2.72
N CYS A 43 -6.43 -7.47 1.43
CA CYS A 43 -6.15 -6.17 0.86
C CYS A 43 -6.51 -6.13 -0.63
N VAL A 44 -7.05 -4.99 -1.06
CA VAL A 44 -7.41 -4.72 -2.45
C VAL A 44 -6.75 -3.42 -2.87
N SER A 45 -5.72 -3.53 -3.71
CA SER A 45 -5.01 -2.37 -4.26
C SER A 45 -5.75 -1.77 -5.46
N TYR A 46 -5.42 -0.53 -5.79
CA TYR A 46 -5.67 -0.03 -7.15
C TYR A 46 -4.59 -0.61 -8.08
N GLN A 47 -4.98 -1.08 -9.27
CA GLN A 47 -4.00 -1.37 -10.33
C GLN A 47 -3.29 -0.05 -10.66
N ASN A 48 -2.05 0.05 -10.22
CA ASN A 48 -1.22 1.23 -10.36
C ASN A 48 0.03 0.87 -11.14
N ASP A 49 0.40 1.74 -12.08
CA ASP A 49 1.63 1.59 -12.86
C ASP A 49 2.88 1.81 -11.98
N ASN A 50 2.74 2.61 -10.92
CA ASN A 50 3.82 2.87 -9.96
C ASN A 50 3.70 1.94 -8.73
N PRO A 51 4.65 1.03 -8.51
CA PRO A 51 4.63 0.12 -7.37
C PRO A 51 4.79 0.83 -6.02
N ASN A 52 5.24 2.09 -6.00
CA ASN A 52 5.42 2.90 -4.80
C ASN A 52 4.14 3.59 -4.30
N ASP A 53 3.07 3.59 -5.09
CA ASP A 53 1.81 4.21 -4.72
C ASP A 53 1.08 3.32 -3.71
N LEU A 54 1.09 3.75 -2.43
CA LEU A 54 0.42 3.05 -1.33
C LEU A 54 -1.07 3.37 -1.31
N GLU A 55 -1.77 2.93 -2.35
CA GLU A 55 -3.17 3.24 -2.58
C GLU A 55 -4.00 1.96 -2.59
N PHE A 56 -4.81 1.79 -1.55
CA PHE A 56 -5.68 0.63 -1.38
C PHE A 56 -7.14 1.05 -1.39
N LYS A 57 -7.99 0.26 -2.04
CA LYS A 57 -9.45 0.32 -1.90
C LYS A 57 -9.84 -0.15 -0.50
N LEU A 58 -9.23 -1.23 -0.05
CA LEU A 58 -9.51 -1.90 1.22
C LEU A 58 -8.22 -2.51 1.78
N VAL A 59 -8.02 -2.40 3.09
CA VAL A 59 -7.07 -3.22 3.86
C VAL A 59 -7.74 -3.66 5.16
N ILE A 60 -7.75 -4.95 5.42
CA ILE A 60 -8.16 -5.55 6.70
C ILE A 60 -6.91 -6.12 7.36
N CYS A 61 -6.65 -5.74 8.60
CA CYS A 61 -5.45 -6.17 9.31
C CYS A 61 -5.69 -6.37 10.80
N GLY A 62 -4.89 -7.25 11.41
CA GLY A 62 -4.79 -7.45 12.85
C GLY A 62 -3.54 -6.76 13.41
N HIS A 63 -3.73 -6.00 14.49
CA HIS A 63 -2.64 -5.45 15.29
C HIS A 63 -2.35 -6.37 16.47
N TYR A 64 -1.17 -7.00 16.47
CA TYR A 64 -0.69 -7.85 17.56
C TYR A 64 0.36 -7.10 18.37
N LYS A 65 0.23 -7.06 19.69
CA LYS A 65 1.26 -6.44 20.53
C LYS A 65 2.57 -7.20 20.34
N ARG A 66 3.69 -6.48 20.15
CA ARG A 66 4.99 -7.13 19.98
C ARG A 66 5.43 -7.78 21.29
N ILE A 67 5.66 -9.08 21.26
CA ILE A 67 6.23 -9.84 22.38
C ILE A 67 7.68 -10.19 22.05
N LEU A 68 7.92 -10.73 20.85
CA LEU A 68 9.27 -10.98 20.36
C LEU A 68 9.90 -9.68 19.84
N LYS A 69 11.17 -9.49 20.18
CA LYS A 69 11.98 -8.38 19.66
C LYS A 69 13.01 -8.93 18.68
N PRO A 70 13.15 -8.34 17.49
CA PRO A 70 14.16 -8.78 16.53
C PRO A 70 15.55 -8.51 17.10
N LYS A 71 16.48 -9.44 16.87
CA LYS A 71 17.89 -9.31 17.26
C LYS A 71 18.70 -8.98 16.01
N TYR A 72 19.15 -7.74 15.90
CA TYR A 72 19.91 -7.31 14.74
C TYR A 72 21.41 -7.56 14.92
N PRO A 73 22.12 -7.99 13.86
CA PRO A 73 23.57 -8.01 13.88
C PRO A 73 24.12 -6.59 14.04
N PRO A 74 25.28 -6.40 14.69
CA PRO A 74 25.93 -5.10 14.76
C PRO A 74 26.39 -4.64 13.37
N LYS A 75 26.38 -3.31 13.14
CA LYS A 75 26.80 -2.71 11.87
C LYS A 75 28.25 -3.06 11.50
N SER A 76 29.12 -3.29 12.48
CA SER A 76 30.51 -3.71 12.30
C SER A 76 30.64 -4.95 11.41
N ASN A 77 29.65 -5.84 11.43
CA ASN A 77 29.66 -7.08 10.66
C ASN A 77 29.44 -6.86 9.16
N PHE A 78 29.12 -5.63 8.75
CA PHE A 78 28.87 -5.24 7.37
C PHE A 78 29.90 -4.19 6.89
N ILE A 79 30.98 -3.98 7.64
CA ILE A 79 32.07 -3.10 7.22
C ILE A 79 33.05 -3.90 6.36
N PHE A 80 33.22 -3.48 5.11
CA PHE A 80 34.20 -4.03 4.18
C PHE A 80 35.13 -2.90 3.73
N ASN A 81 36.44 -3.10 3.85
CA ASN A 81 37.46 -2.09 3.52
C ASN A 81 37.19 -0.71 4.17
N GLY A 82 36.80 -0.72 5.45
CA GLY A 82 36.51 0.50 6.22
C GLY A 82 35.20 1.22 5.86
N LYS A 83 34.39 0.68 4.93
CA LYS A 83 33.09 1.24 4.53
C LYS A 83 31.95 0.30 4.88
N LEU A 84 30.87 0.85 5.42
CA LEU A 84 29.65 0.10 5.72
C LEU A 84 28.90 -0.24 4.43
N ASN A 85 28.62 -1.53 4.22
CA ASN A 85 27.66 -1.98 3.22
C ASN A 85 26.24 -1.76 3.76
N GLU A 86 25.74 -0.53 3.65
CA GLU A 86 24.44 -0.13 4.17
C GLU A 86 23.28 -0.94 3.56
N LYS A 87 23.36 -1.21 2.25
CA LYS A 87 22.34 -1.96 1.52
C LYS A 87 22.13 -3.33 2.14
N GLU A 88 23.22 -4.07 2.33
CA GLU A 88 23.17 -5.43 2.90
C GLU A 88 22.72 -5.40 4.38
N TYR A 89 23.20 -4.42 5.15
CA TYR A 89 22.80 -4.25 6.55
C TYR A 89 21.29 -4.00 6.68
N TYR A 90 20.75 -2.99 5.98
CA TYR A 90 19.32 -2.66 6.10
C TYR A 90 18.43 -3.74 5.50
N LEU A 91 18.89 -4.45 4.47
CA LEU A 91 18.18 -5.60 3.93
C LEU A 91 18.07 -6.73 4.96
N SER A 92 19.18 -7.04 5.64
CA SER A 92 19.21 -8.03 6.73
C SER A 92 18.30 -7.63 7.89
N VAL A 93 18.32 -6.36 8.31
CA VAL A 93 17.45 -5.82 9.36
C VAL A 93 15.97 -5.98 8.99
N ARG A 94 15.58 -5.68 7.75
CA ARG A 94 14.19 -5.82 7.28
C ARG A 94 13.75 -7.28 7.28
N ALA A 95 14.59 -8.18 6.77
CA ALA A 95 14.29 -9.60 6.73
C ALA A 95 14.16 -10.22 8.13
N ILE A 96 15.08 -9.89 9.06
CA ILE A 96 14.99 -10.32 10.47
C ILE A 96 13.72 -9.78 11.13
N THR A 97 13.36 -8.52 10.84
CA THR A 97 12.13 -7.91 11.37
C THR A 97 10.88 -8.62 10.87
N TRP A 98 10.85 -8.92 9.56
CA TRP A 98 9.76 -9.66 8.92
C TRP A 98 9.60 -11.06 9.52
N GLU A 99 10.69 -11.82 9.63
CA GLU A 99 10.70 -13.16 10.19
C GLU A 99 10.24 -13.16 11.66
N THR A 100 10.78 -12.22 12.46
CA THR A 100 10.41 -12.09 13.87
C THR A 100 8.92 -11.77 14.03
N ALA A 101 8.38 -10.87 13.20
CA ALA A 101 6.98 -10.49 13.23
C ALA A 101 6.07 -11.69 12.89
N HIS A 102 6.37 -12.42 11.81
CA HIS A 102 5.59 -13.59 11.38
C HIS A 102 5.61 -14.69 12.44
N LYS A 103 6.78 -14.93 13.05
CA LYS A 103 6.92 -15.90 14.14
C LYS A 103 6.10 -15.50 15.36
N ASP A 104 6.17 -14.24 15.78
CA ASP A 104 5.45 -13.73 16.94
C ASP A 104 3.93 -13.80 16.74
N ILE A 105 3.43 -13.30 15.60
CA ILE A 105 2.02 -13.38 15.24
C ILE A 105 1.54 -14.84 15.24
N SER A 106 2.30 -15.75 14.61
CA SER A 106 1.94 -17.17 14.56
C SER A 106 1.87 -17.80 15.96
N GLN A 107 2.81 -17.48 16.84
CA GLN A 107 2.82 -17.95 18.23
C GLN A 107 1.67 -17.36 19.07
N GLN A 108 1.27 -16.12 18.80
CA GLN A 108 0.11 -15.51 19.46
C GLN A 108 -1.20 -16.17 19.00
N LYS A 109 -1.37 -16.36 17.68
CA LYS A 109 -2.51 -17.05 17.09
C LYS A 109 -2.67 -18.48 17.62
N SER A 110 -1.58 -19.24 17.72
CA SER A 110 -1.62 -20.62 18.25
C SER A 110 -2.02 -20.69 19.72
N LYS A 111 -1.85 -19.60 20.48
CA LYS A 111 -2.31 -19.45 21.87
C LYS A 111 -3.72 -18.87 21.98
N GLY A 112 -4.43 -18.67 20.87
CA GLY A 112 -5.76 -18.08 20.84
C GLY A 112 -5.79 -16.56 21.09
N ILE A 113 -4.63 -15.89 21.10
CA ILE A 113 -4.57 -14.43 21.24
C ILE A 113 -5.07 -13.81 19.92
N LYS A 114 -6.11 -12.99 20.01
CA LYS A 114 -6.64 -12.23 18.86
C LYS A 114 -6.00 -10.86 18.79
N GLY A 115 -5.57 -10.47 17.59
CA GLY A 115 -5.16 -9.10 17.30
C GLY A 115 -6.34 -8.13 17.38
N VAL A 116 -6.04 -6.84 17.55
CA VAL A 116 -7.02 -5.78 17.37
C VAL A 116 -7.24 -5.57 15.88
N MET A 117 -8.45 -5.80 15.41
CA MET A 117 -8.77 -5.74 13.98
C MET A 117 -9.06 -4.32 13.52
N PHE A 118 -8.55 -3.97 12.34
CA PHE A 118 -8.80 -2.69 11.67
C PHE A 118 -9.21 -2.91 10.21
N GLU A 119 -10.14 -2.09 9.75
CA GLU A 119 -10.51 -1.91 8.35
C GLU A 119 -10.12 -0.49 7.91
N ILE A 120 -9.35 -0.38 6.83
CA ILE A 120 -9.02 0.88 6.18
C ILE A 120 -9.62 0.87 4.78
N LYS A 121 -10.43 1.87 4.47
CA LYS A 121 -11.00 2.08 3.13
C LYS A 121 -10.43 3.35 2.52
N GLY A 122 -9.93 3.24 1.30
CA GLY A 122 -9.44 4.35 0.51
C GLY A 122 -10.21 4.50 -0.79
N VAL A 123 -10.13 5.68 -1.39
CA VAL A 123 -10.67 5.93 -2.72
C VAL A 123 -9.64 6.64 -3.58
N LYS A 124 -9.54 6.22 -4.84
CA LYS A 124 -8.84 6.92 -5.90
C LYS A 124 -9.87 7.50 -6.88
N TYR A 125 -9.78 8.80 -7.15
CA TYR A 125 -10.70 9.49 -8.05
C TYR A 125 -10.00 10.60 -8.83
N ASN A 126 -10.49 10.88 -10.04
CA ASN A 126 -10.01 12.02 -10.82
C ASN A 126 -10.78 13.28 -10.37
N LYS A 127 -10.09 14.20 -9.69
CA LYS A 127 -10.62 15.50 -9.23
C LYS A 127 -11.15 16.36 -10.38
N ASN A 128 -10.64 16.13 -11.59
CA ASN A 128 -11.03 16.82 -12.81
C ASN A 128 -12.06 16.06 -13.66
N ARG A 129 -12.63 14.96 -13.15
CA ARG A 129 -13.69 14.23 -13.84
C ARG A 129 -14.86 15.18 -14.13
N GLY A 130 -15.27 15.24 -15.41
CA GLY A 130 -16.36 16.10 -15.88
C GLY A 130 -16.04 17.60 -15.97
N LYS A 131 -14.79 18.01 -15.72
CA LYS A 131 -14.38 19.42 -15.86
C LYS A 131 -13.84 19.69 -17.25
N PHE A 132 -14.12 20.89 -17.75
CA PHE A 132 -13.61 21.38 -19.03
C PHE A 132 -12.55 22.46 -18.80
N ILE A 133 -11.52 22.50 -19.64
CA ILE A 133 -10.54 23.61 -19.68
C ILE A 133 -11.07 24.83 -20.43
N LYS A 134 -12.07 24.64 -21.29
CA LYS A 134 -12.75 25.66 -22.10
C LYS A 134 -14.16 25.19 -22.41
N ASP A 135 -15.09 26.13 -22.54
CA ASP A 135 -16.48 25.81 -22.85
C ASP A 135 -16.59 25.13 -24.23
N PRO A 136 -17.10 23.89 -24.29
CA PRO A 136 -17.27 23.20 -25.55
C PRO A 136 -18.47 23.77 -26.32
N PRO A 137 -18.34 24.20 -27.59
CA PRO A 137 -19.45 24.77 -28.37
C PRO A 137 -20.70 23.88 -28.51
N TRP A 138 -20.59 22.57 -28.25
CA TRP A 138 -21.68 21.60 -28.32
C TRP A 138 -22.29 21.26 -26.97
N LEU A 139 -21.72 21.74 -25.84
CA LEU A 139 -22.15 21.34 -24.51
C LEU A 139 -23.65 21.64 -24.26
N ASN A 140 -24.15 22.73 -24.83
CA ASN A 140 -25.55 23.16 -24.70
C ASN A 140 -26.44 22.69 -25.86
N SER A 141 -25.92 21.88 -26.79
CA SER A 141 -26.70 21.36 -27.92
C SER A 141 -27.67 20.27 -27.47
N PRO A 142 -28.92 20.26 -27.96
CA PRO A 142 -29.87 19.17 -27.68
C PRO A 142 -29.33 17.78 -28.01
N ALA A 143 -28.46 17.67 -29.02
CA ALA A 143 -27.82 16.41 -29.42
C ALA A 143 -26.86 15.83 -28.37
N TRP A 144 -26.39 16.66 -27.43
CA TRP A 144 -25.37 16.28 -26.45
C TRP A 144 -25.88 16.19 -25.01
N LYS A 145 -27.15 16.57 -24.76
CA LYS A 145 -27.75 16.67 -23.42
C LYS A 145 -27.67 15.38 -22.59
N ASN A 146 -27.67 14.21 -23.23
CA ASN A 146 -27.65 12.90 -22.58
C ASN A 146 -26.44 12.04 -22.99
N VAL A 147 -25.44 12.62 -23.65
CA VAL A 147 -24.27 11.87 -24.09
C VAL A 147 -23.33 11.66 -22.91
N ASP A 148 -23.06 10.40 -22.57
CA ASP A 148 -21.94 10.08 -21.68
C ASP A 148 -20.62 10.26 -22.46
N ILE A 149 -20.02 11.42 -22.28
CA ILE A 149 -18.75 11.77 -22.93
C ILE A 149 -17.61 10.81 -22.58
N HIS A 150 -17.72 10.07 -21.47
CA HIS A 150 -16.71 9.10 -21.06
C HIS A 150 -16.88 7.73 -21.72
N SER A 151 -18.05 7.44 -22.31
CA SER A 151 -18.29 6.22 -23.08
C SER A 151 -17.93 6.35 -24.56
N LEU A 152 -17.63 7.56 -25.04
CA LEU A 152 -17.27 7.84 -26.43
C LEU A 152 -16.00 7.08 -26.86
N ARG A 153 -15.91 6.77 -28.16
CA ARG A 153 -14.78 6.07 -28.78
C ARG A 153 -14.38 6.77 -30.08
N GLY A 154 -13.20 6.42 -30.61
CA GLY A 154 -12.73 6.92 -31.91
C GLY A 154 -12.58 8.45 -31.96
N ALA A 155 -12.94 9.03 -33.11
CA ALA A 155 -12.77 10.45 -33.39
C ALA A 155 -13.54 11.35 -32.41
N ASP A 156 -14.75 10.97 -32.00
CA ASP A 156 -15.57 11.75 -31.07
C ASP A 156 -14.92 11.86 -29.70
N ARG A 157 -14.30 10.77 -29.22
CA ARG A 157 -13.51 10.80 -27.98
C ARG A 157 -12.33 11.76 -28.10
N SER A 158 -11.58 11.68 -29.20
CA SER A 158 -10.41 12.54 -29.44
C SER A 158 -10.81 14.02 -29.55
N TYR A 159 -11.96 14.32 -30.15
CA TYR A 159 -12.50 15.67 -30.23
C TYR A 159 -12.86 16.20 -28.85
N VAL A 160 -13.65 15.47 -28.07
CA VAL A 160 -14.09 15.88 -26.73
C VAL A 160 -12.91 16.01 -25.74
N GLN A 161 -11.91 15.13 -25.84
CA GLN A 161 -10.74 15.16 -24.96
C GLN A 161 -9.96 16.48 -25.01
N GLN A 162 -9.99 17.21 -26.13
CA GLN A 162 -9.31 18.51 -26.27
C GLN A 162 -9.93 19.61 -25.39
N PHE A 163 -11.10 19.35 -24.80
CA PHE A 163 -11.85 20.29 -23.98
C PHE A 163 -11.87 19.86 -22.53
N LEU A 164 -11.50 18.60 -22.23
CA LEU A 164 -11.46 18.08 -20.88
C LEU A 164 -10.24 18.58 -20.12
N ALA A 165 -10.43 18.88 -18.84
CA ALA A 165 -9.33 19.07 -17.92
C ALA A 165 -8.44 17.82 -17.86
N PRO A 166 -7.11 17.97 -17.86
CA PRO A 166 -6.21 16.83 -17.73
C PRO A 166 -6.53 16.08 -16.43
N PRO A 167 -6.41 14.74 -16.40
CA PRO A 167 -6.69 13.96 -15.20
C PRO A 167 -5.84 14.44 -14.02
N ASP A 168 -6.50 14.72 -12.89
CA ASP A 168 -5.86 14.99 -11.61
C ASP A 168 -6.29 13.90 -10.63
N TRP A 169 -5.59 12.76 -10.67
CA TRP A 169 -5.86 11.61 -9.82
C TRP A 169 -5.46 11.91 -8.38
N ARG A 170 -6.41 11.75 -7.46
CA ARG A 170 -6.23 11.91 -6.02
C ARG A 170 -6.55 10.61 -5.31
N TYR A 171 -5.84 10.36 -4.22
CA TYR A 171 -6.13 9.28 -3.30
C TYR A 171 -6.42 9.84 -1.91
N GLU A 172 -7.46 9.32 -1.28
CA GLU A 172 -7.89 9.72 0.06
C GLU A 172 -8.28 8.51 0.90
N ILE A 173 -7.98 8.58 2.19
CA ILE A 173 -8.55 7.67 3.18
C ILE A 173 -9.99 8.07 3.44
N LYS A 174 -10.94 7.17 3.16
CA LYS A 174 -12.36 7.38 3.44
C LYS A 174 -12.75 7.00 4.85
N SER A 175 -12.15 5.94 5.39
CA SER A 175 -12.37 5.56 6.78
C SER A 175 -11.28 4.65 7.31
N ILE A 176 -11.02 4.78 8.61
CA ILE A 176 -10.27 3.81 9.42
C ILE A 176 -11.19 3.40 10.55
N ARG A 177 -11.50 2.11 10.66
CA ARG A 177 -12.42 1.58 11.67
C ARG A 177 -11.72 0.46 12.43
N LYS A 178 -11.77 0.54 13.75
CA LYS A 178 -11.48 -0.59 14.63
C LYS A 178 -12.69 -1.53 14.59
N LEU A 179 -12.48 -2.79 14.27
CA LEU A 179 -13.53 -3.79 14.23
C LEU A 179 -13.70 -4.40 15.62
N SER A 180 -14.96 -4.59 16.04
CA SER A 180 -15.29 -5.29 17.28
C SER A 180 -15.00 -6.78 17.08
N ASN A 181 -14.28 -7.39 18.03
CA ASN A 181 -13.96 -8.83 18.05
C ASN A 181 -15.10 -9.68 18.60
#